data_AF-A0A2G2D6L5-F1
#
_entry.id   AF-A0A2G2D6L5-F1
#
_cell.length_a   1.000
_cell.length_b   1.000
_cell.length_c   1.000
_cell.angle_alpha   90.00
_cell.angle_beta   90.00
_cell.angle_gamma   90.00
#
_symmetry.space_group_name_H-M   'P 1'
#
loop_
_entity.id
_entity.type
_entity.pdbx_description
1 polymer ?
#
loop_
_entity_poly.entity_id
_entity_poly.type
_entity_poly.pdbx_seq_one_letter_code
_entity_poly.pdbx_strand_id
1 'polypeptide(L)'
;MTEFLSDHLKATRNALKPHVHGGKMFSSEEITGLIGRFDELVAMALSQETALSRHEWNEAACREAMIAEAGNVVAFPAGRLPFSRWPSDGGTAA
;
A
#
# COMPACT_ATOMS: atom_id res chain seq x y z
N MET A 1 16.89 10.11 -3.23
CA MET A 1 16.74 9.05 -2.22
C MET A 1 15.50 9.38 -1.40
N THR A 2 14.52 8.50 -1.36
CA THR A 2 13.40 8.61 -0.42
C THR A 2 13.94 8.31 0.98
N GLU A 3 14.04 9.32 1.83
CA GLU A 3 14.40 9.12 3.24
C GLU A 3 13.26 8.37 3.95
N PHE A 4 13.57 7.33 4.71
CA PHE A 4 12.56 6.59 5.46
C PHE A 4 12.21 7.36 6.73
N LEU A 5 10.96 7.25 7.19
CA LEU A 5 10.53 7.78 8.50
C LEU A 5 11.48 7.34 9.64
N SER A 6 11.97 6.11 9.56
CA SER A 6 12.94 5.58 10.53
C SER A 6 14.27 6.34 10.55
N ASP A 7 14.69 6.93 9.43
CA ASP A 7 15.92 7.71 9.34
C ASP A 7 15.73 9.10 9.94
N HIS A 8 14.58 9.74 9.72
CA HIS A 8 14.22 10.98 10.40
C HIS A 8 14.11 10.81 11.93
N LEU A 9 13.55 9.68 12.39
CA LEU A 9 13.50 9.34 13.82
C LEU A 9 14.90 9.13 14.41
N LYS A 10 15.77 8.40 13.71
CA LYS A 10 17.17 8.19 14.14
C LYS A 10 17.93 9.51 14.21
N ALA A 11 17.74 10.39 13.24
CA ALA A 11 18.37 11.71 13.19
C ALA A 11 17.91 12.59 14.36
N THR A 12 16.59 12.64 14.61
CA THR A 12 16.00 13.40 15.72
C THR A 12 16.52 12.88 17.06
N ARG A 13 16.50 11.56 17.28
CA ARG A 13 17.10 10.94 18.48
C ARG A 13 18.59 11.27 18.63
N ASN A 14 19.36 11.21 17.56
CA ASN A 14 20.79 11.51 17.60
C ASN A 14 21.06 12.97 17.98
N ALA A 15 20.20 13.91 17.54
CA ALA A 15 20.27 15.31 17.94
C ALA A 15 19.96 15.53 19.44
N LEU A 16 19.24 14.61 20.09
CA LEU A 16 18.94 14.68 21.52
C LEU A 16 20.09 14.17 22.39
N LYS A 17 20.97 13.28 21.90
CA LYS A 17 22.06 12.66 22.68
C LYS A 17 22.91 13.64 23.51
N PRO A 18 23.31 14.83 23.00
CA PRO A 18 24.10 15.78 23.78
C PRO A 18 23.40 16.30 25.05
N HIS A 19 22.07 16.20 25.11
CA HIS A 19 21.26 16.73 26.21
C HIS A 19 20.91 15.67 27.28
N VAL A 20 21.18 14.39 27.03
CA VAL A 20 20.76 13.27 27.89
C VAL A 20 21.66 13.08 29.12
N HIS A 21 22.91 13.53 29.07
CA HIS A 21 23.91 13.28 30.13
C HIS A 21 24.23 14.52 30.98
N GLY A 22 23.36 15.53 30.99
CA GLY A 22 23.56 16.76 31.77
C GLY A 22 24.61 17.72 31.21
N GLY A 23 25.15 17.44 30.01
CA GLY A 23 26.19 18.27 29.38
C GLY A 23 25.69 19.55 28.70
N LYS A 24 24.40 19.60 28.33
CA LYS A 24 23.76 20.78 27.73
C LYS A 24 22.26 20.79 28.04
N MET A 25 21.73 21.93 28.48
CA MET A 25 20.29 22.14 28.63
C MET A 25 19.68 22.63 27.32
N PHE A 26 18.42 22.30 27.07
CA PHE A 26 17.69 22.86 25.94
C PHE A 26 17.34 24.33 26.21
N SER A 27 17.54 25.17 25.20
CA SER A 27 16.88 26.47 25.12
C SER A 27 15.42 26.32 24.72
N SER A 28 14.61 27.35 24.98
CA SER A 28 13.21 27.39 24.53
C SER A 28 13.07 27.23 23.02
N GLU A 29 13.99 27.84 22.25
CA GLU A 29 13.99 27.76 20.78
C GLU A 29 14.28 26.35 20.29
N GLU A 30 15.23 25.66 20.92
CA GLU A 30 15.54 24.26 20.60
C GLU A 30 14.37 23.32 20.92
N ILE A 31 13.62 23.59 22.00
CA ILE A 31 12.39 22.85 22.32
C ILE A 31 11.31 23.10 21.27
N THR A 32 11.06 24.34 20.89
CA THR A 32 10.08 24.67 19.85
C THR A 32 10.44 24.02 18.52
N GLY A 33 11.72 24.06 18.13
CA GLY A 33 12.20 23.40 16.92
C GLY A 33 12.19 21.86 17.00
N LEU A 34 12.23 21.29 18.21
CA LEU A 34 12.06 19.85 18.41
C LEU A 34 10.60 19.42 18.27
N ILE A 35 9.67 20.21 18.84
CA ILE A 35 8.23 19.98 18.70
C ILE A 35 7.85 19.99 17.22
N GLY A 36 8.27 21.00 16.46
CA GLY A 36 7.98 21.05 15.02
C GLY A 36 8.51 19.84 14.24
N ARG A 37 9.70 19.33 14.59
CA ARG A 37 10.23 18.08 14.00
C ARG A 37 9.40 16.85 14.37
N PHE A 38 8.86 16.78 15.58
CA PHE A 38 7.94 15.70 15.95
C PHE A 38 6.61 15.80 15.20
N ASP A 39 6.08 17.00 14.99
CA ASP A 39 4.86 17.20 14.21
C ASP A 39 5.03 16.73 12.75
N GLU A 40 6.19 17.03 12.13
CA GLU A 40 6.53 16.52 10.79
C GLU A 40 6.62 14.98 10.76
N LEU A 41 7.25 14.37 11.77
CA LEU A 41 7.35 12.92 11.90
C LEU A 41 5.97 12.26 12.05
N VAL A 42 5.07 12.87 12.84
CA VAL A 42 3.68 12.41 13.00
C VAL A 42 2.93 12.51 11.68
N ALA A 43 3.07 13.61 10.95
CA ALA A 43 2.44 13.78 9.64
C ALA A 43 2.91 12.70 8.64
N MET A 44 4.21 12.39 8.63
CA MET A 44 4.75 11.30 7.81
C MET A 44 4.19 9.93 8.22
N ALA A 45 4.10 9.64 9.52
CA ALA A 45 3.52 8.39 10.02
C ALA A 45 2.05 8.24 9.58
N LEU A 46 1.23 9.27 9.77
CA LEU A 46 -0.17 9.29 9.34
C LEU A 46 -0.31 9.08 7.83
N SER A 47 0.59 9.65 7.03
CA SER A 47 0.58 9.46 5.58
C SER A 47 0.84 7.99 5.18
N GLN A 48 1.73 7.31 5.91
CA GLN A 48 2.06 5.89 5.69
C GLN A 48 0.91 4.99 6.15
N GLU A 49 0.31 5.26 7.31
CA GLU A 49 -0.89 4.56 7.79
C GLU A 49 -2.03 4.68 6.79
N THR A 50 -2.30 5.89 6.29
CA THR A 50 -3.34 6.13 5.29
C THR A 50 -3.05 5.41 3.97
N ALA A 51 -1.79 5.29 3.56
CA ALA A 51 -1.40 4.53 2.37
C ALA A 51 -1.60 3.02 2.58
N LEU A 52 -1.22 2.49 3.76
CA LEU A 52 -1.42 1.09 4.13
C LEU A 52 -2.90 0.73 4.20
N SER A 53 -3.73 1.52 4.89
CA SER A 53 -5.17 1.25 4.96
C SER A 53 -5.84 1.26 3.58
N ARG A 54 -5.43 2.18 2.68
CA ARG A 54 -5.91 2.18 1.29
C ARG A 54 -5.48 0.94 0.52
N HIS A 55 -4.25 0.48 0.73
CA HIS A 55 -3.74 -0.74 0.12
C HIS A 55 -4.52 -1.97 0.60
N GLU A 56 -4.71 -2.12 1.91
CA GLU A 56 -5.48 -3.21 2.51
C GLU A 56 -6.93 -3.23 2.01
N TRP A 57 -7.57 -2.05 1.91
CA TRP A 57 -8.93 -1.93 1.38
C TRP A 57 -9.01 -2.36 -0.10
N ASN A 58 -8.06 -1.93 -0.93
CA ASN A 58 -7.98 -2.33 -2.33
C ASN A 58 -7.74 -3.83 -2.50
N GLU A 59 -6.89 -4.44 -1.67
CA GLU A 59 -6.66 -5.89 -1.69
C GLU A 59 -7.89 -6.68 -1.25
N ALA A 60 -8.63 -6.19 -0.24
CA ALA A 60 -9.90 -6.79 0.17
C ALA A 60 -10.93 -6.71 -0.96
N ALA A 61 -11.11 -5.54 -1.57
CA ALA A 61 -12.03 -5.34 -2.70
C ALA A 61 -11.66 -6.22 -3.91
N CYS A 62 -10.36 -6.35 -4.22
CA CYS A 62 -9.88 -7.21 -5.30
C CYS A 62 -10.18 -8.70 -5.03
N ARG A 63 -9.98 -9.17 -3.79
CA ARG A 63 -10.35 -10.52 -3.38
C ARG A 63 -11.84 -10.77 -3.49
N GLU A 64 -12.67 -9.84 -3.04
CA GLU A 64 -14.13 -9.95 -3.16
C GLU A 64 -14.58 -10.00 -4.62
N ALA A 65 -14.00 -9.17 -5.49
CA ALA A 65 -14.28 -9.19 -6.92
C ALA A 65 -13.90 -10.55 -7.56
N MET A 66 -12.75 -11.12 -7.20
CA MET A 66 -12.35 -12.45 -7.68
C MET A 66 -13.29 -13.57 -7.17
N ILE A 67 -13.76 -13.49 -5.93
CA ILE A 67 -14.72 -14.45 -5.38
C ILE A 67 -16.08 -14.34 -6.10
N ALA A 68 -16.54 -13.12 -6.38
CA ALA A 68 -17.78 -12.90 -7.13
C ALA A 68 -17.69 -13.45 -8.56
N GLU A 69 -16.55 -13.25 -9.24
CA GLU A 69 -16.28 -13.83 -10.56
C GLU A 69 -16.28 -15.37 -10.50
N ALA A 70 -15.59 -15.96 -9.51
CA ALA A 70 -15.53 -17.40 -9.31
C ALA A 70 -16.89 -18.03 -8.97
N GLY A 71 -17.75 -17.32 -8.22
CA GLY A 71 -19.13 -17.74 -7.92
C GLY A 71 -20.03 -17.81 -9.16
N ASN A 72 -19.68 -17.08 -10.23
CA ASN A 72 -20.33 -17.15 -11.54
C ASN A 72 -19.71 -18.20 -12.49
N VAL A 73 -18.65 -18.90 -12.07
CA VAL A 73 -18.08 -20.00 -12.86
C VAL A 73 -18.93 -21.25 -12.66
N VAL A 74 -19.87 -21.46 -13.59
CA VAL A 74 -20.52 -22.76 -13.76
C VAL A 74 -19.49 -23.70 -14.37
N ALA A 75 -18.92 -24.59 -13.56
CA ALA A 75 -18.11 -25.70 -14.06
C ALA A 75 -19.01 -26.62 -14.89
N PHE A 76 -18.96 -26.50 -16.22
CA PHE A 76 -19.58 -27.49 -17.09
C PHE A 76 -18.89 -28.83 -16.85
N PRO A 77 -19.61 -29.90 -16.45
CA PRO A 77 -19.02 -31.23 -16.39
C PRO A 77 -18.45 -31.55 -17.77
N ALA A 78 -17.26 -32.16 -17.81
CA ALA A 78 -16.53 -32.54 -19.03
C ALA A 78 -17.22 -33.68 -19.83
N GLY A 79 -18.55 -33.64 -19.94
CA GLY A 79 -19.40 -34.57 -20.65
C GLY A 79 -20.38 -33.80 -21.52
N ARG A 80 -20.02 -33.68 -22.81
CA ARG A 80 -20.81 -33.17 -23.94
C ARG A 80 -21.11 -31.67 -23.95
N LEU A 81 -20.24 -30.93 -24.62
CA LEU A 81 -20.58 -29.63 -25.20
C LEU A 81 -21.63 -29.84 -26.32
N PRO A 82 -22.81 -29.19 -26.28
CA PRO A 82 -23.86 -29.35 -27.29
C PRO A 82 -23.74 -28.31 -28.41
N PHE A 83 -22.51 -27.94 -28.83
CA PHE A 83 -22.33 -27.07 -29.99
C PHE A 83 -21.74 -27.87 -31.15
N SER A 84 -22.66 -28.39 -31.96
CA SER A 84 -22.42 -28.77 -33.33
C SER A 84 -21.93 -27.57 -34.15
N ARG A 85 -20.80 -27.78 -34.82
CA ARG A 85 -20.47 -27.27 -36.16
C ARG A 85 -20.36 -25.74 -36.30
N TRP A 86 -19.13 -25.25 -36.12
CA TRP A 86 -18.68 -24.03 -36.79
C TRP A 86 -18.85 -24.22 -38.32
N PRO A 87 -19.44 -23.28 -39.07
CA PRO A 87 -19.44 -23.37 -40.53
C PRO A 87 -18.01 -23.10 -40.97
N SER A 88 -17.35 -24.11 -41.55
CA SER A 88 -16.12 -23.91 -42.29
C SER A 88 -16.48 -23.25 -43.63
N ASP A 89 -15.95 -22.05 -43.84
CA ASP A 89 -15.97 -21.35 -45.11
C ASP A 89 -15.42 -22.26 -46.23
N GLY A 90 -16.30 -22.63 -47.15
CA GLY A 90 -15.98 -23.41 -48.34
C GLY A 90 -16.52 -22.68 -49.56
N GLY A 91 -15.80 -21.63 -49.97
CA GLY A 91 -16.03 -21.00 -51.26
C GLY A 91 -15.64 -21.96 -52.38
N THR A 92 -16.63 -22.36 -53.20
CA THR A 92 -16.40 -22.89 -54.54
C THR A 92 -17.17 -22.02 -55.51
N ALA A 93 -16.42 -21.13 -56.17
CA ALA A 93 -16.86 -20.50 -57.40
C ALA A 93 -16.76 -21.54 -58.53
N ALA A 94 -17.87 -21.75 -59.24
CA ALA A 94 -17.94 -22.34 -60.56
C ALA A 94 -19.01 -21.59 -61.36
#